data_AF-A0AAD0WDW4-F1
#
_entry.id   AF-A0AAD0WDW4-F1
#
_cell.length_a   1.000
_cell.length_b   1.000
_cell.length_c   1.000
_cell.angle_alpha   90.00
_cell.angle_beta   90.00
_cell.angle_gamma   90.00
#
_symmetry.space_group_name_H-M   'P 1'
#
loop_
_entity.id
_entity.type
_entity.pdbx_description
1 polymer ?
#
loop_
_entity_poly.entity_id
_entity_poly.type
_entity_poly.pdbx_seq_one_letter_code
_entity_poly.pdbx_strand_id
1 'polypeptide(L)'
;MARHVKFRAILLALVVCIIGFNFILIGGLFYQNLFYSMSFLFALLLIVRTFNYVCPNCKRSQVMRSFFSYRLPSKNCYSCGHDLESKKH
;
A
#
# COMPACT_ATOMS: atom_id res chain seq x y z
N MET A 1 -9.34 -8.56 -9.26
CA MET A 1 -8.36 -8.76 -8.16
C MET A 1 -8.87 -8.12 -6.89
N ALA A 2 -8.87 -8.93 -5.83
CA ALA A 2 -8.99 -8.57 -4.43
C ALA A 2 -8.26 -7.26 -4.06
N ARG A 3 -8.86 -6.44 -3.19
CA ARG A 3 -8.30 -5.12 -2.78
C ARG A 3 -6.98 -5.31 -2.03
N HIS A 4 -6.89 -6.37 -1.21
CA HIS A 4 -5.67 -6.73 -0.50
C HIS A 4 -4.56 -7.20 -1.44
N VAL A 5 -4.88 -7.94 -2.50
CA VAL A 5 -3.90 -8.37 -3.52
C VAL A 5 -3.33 -7.17 -4.27
N LYS A 6 -4.19 -6.22 -4.68
CA LYS A 6 -3.74 -4.98 -5.33
C LYS A 6 -2.84 -4.15 -4.41
N PHE A 7 -3.08 -4.14 -3.09
CA PHE A 7 -2.22 -3.45 -2.14
C PHE A 7 -0.83 -4.10 -2.08
N ARG A 8 -0.78 -5.43 -1.94
CA ARG A 8 0.47 -6.20 -1.91
C ARG A 8 1.27 -6.07 -3.20
N ALA A 9 0.60 -6.10 -4.35
CA ALA A 9 1.26 -5.92 -5.65
C ALA A 9 1.95 -4.55 -5.79
N ILE A 10 1.27 -3.47 -5.36
CA ILE A 10 1.88 -2.13 -5.38
C ILE A 10 3.03 -2.04 -4.37
N LEU A 11 2.89 -2.65 -3.19
CA LEU A 11 3.96 -2.69 -2.21
C LEU A 11 5.20 -3.41 -2.74
N LEU A 12 5.03 -4.54 -3.41
CA LEU A 12 6.12 -5.26 -4.08
C LEU A 12 6.76 -4.42 -5.19
N ALA A 13 5.96 -3.75 -6.02
CA ALA A 13 6.47 -2.86 -7.06
C ALA A 13 7.31 -1.73 -6.47
N LEU A 14 6.85 -1.11 -5.38
CA LEU A 14 7.62 -0.09 -4.66
C LEU A 14 8.97 -0.62 -4.17
N VAL A 15 8.98 -1.80 -3.54
CA VAL A 15 10.22 -2.41 -3.05
C VAL A 15 11.19 -2.68 -4.20
N VAL A 16 10.71 -3.21 -5.33
CA VAL A 16 11.54 -3.41 -6.52
C VAL A 16 12.09 -2.08 -7.05
N CYS A 17 11.29 -1.02 -7.08
CA CYS A 17 11.77 0.28 -7.53
C CYS A 17 12.85 0.87 -6.61
N ILE A 18 12.71 0.71 -5.28
CA ILE A 18 13.71 1.15 -4.30
C ILE A 18 15.00 0.36 -4.48
N ILE A 19 14.92 -0.96 -4.62
CA ILE A 19 16.10 -1.81 -4.86
C ILE A 19 16.78 -1.41 -6.17
N GLY A 20 16.02 -1.24 -7.25
CA GLY A 20 16.54 -0.80 -8.54
C GLY A 20 17.24 0.56 -8.47
N PHE A 21 16.69 1.50 -7.71
CA PHE A 21 17.30 2.82 -7.51
C PHE A 21 18.69 2.74 -6.84
N ASN A 22 18.92 1.78 -5.94
CA ASN A 22 20.22 1.61 -5.27
C ASN A 22 21.34 1.14 -6.22
N PHE A 23 21.01 0.56 -7.37
CA PHE A 23 22.00 0.11 -8.36
C PHE A 23 22.41 1.20 -9.37
N ILE A 24 21.80 2.38 -9.29
CA ILE A 24 22.01 3.45 -10.27
C ILE A 24 23.02 4.45 -9.69
N LEU A 25 23.95 4.92 -10.54
CA LEU A 25 24.87 5.99 -10.16
C LEU A 25 24.08 7.29 -9.95
N ILE A 26 23.98 7.73 -8.70
CA ILE A 26 23.21 8.92 -8.32
C ILE A 26 24.04 10.17 -8.68
N GLY A 27 23.54 10.93 -9.67
CA GLY A 27 24.04 12.26 -10.02
C GLY A 27 23.06 13.37 -9.63
N GLY A 28 23.37 14.62 -9.97
CA GLY A 28 22.56 15.80 -9.61
C GLY A 28 21.11 15.81 -10.12
N LEU A 29 20.77 14.94 -11.08
CA LEU A 29 19.43 14.81 -11.68
C LEU A 29 18.69 13.52 -11.26
N PHE A 30 18.97 13.01 -10.07
CA PHE A 30 18.39 11.76 -9.56
C PHE A 30 16.84 11.72 -9.57
N TYR A 31 16.19 12.87 -9.47
CA TYR A 31 14.72 12.99 -9.46
C TYR A 31 14.07 12.71 -10.83
N GLN A 32 14.83 12.83 -11.92
CA GLN A 32 14.38 12.45 -13.27
C GLN A 32 14.44 10.94 -13.49
N ASN A 33 15.10 10.21 -12.58
CA ASN A 33 15.19 8.76 -12.69
C ASN A 33 13.81 8.12 -12.60
N LEU A 34 13.54 7.18 -13.51
CA LEU A 34 12.27 6.46 -13.56
C LEU A 34 12.00 5.69 -12.26
N PHE A 35 13.02 5.08 -11.66
CA PHE A 35 12.86 4.34 -10.41
C PHE A 35 12.54 5.25 -9.23
N TYR A 36 13.10 6.46 -9.19
CA TYR A 36 12.78 7.45 -8.15
C TYR A 36 11.34 7.96 -8.28
N SER A 37 10.96 8.44 -9.47
CA SER A 37 9.62 8.98 -9.72
C SER A 37 8.52 7.92 -9.53
N MET A 38 8.75 6.69 -10.00
CA MET A 38 7.81 5.58 -9.78
C MET A 38 7.73 5.15 -8.32
N SER A 39 8.85 5.11 -7.60
CA SER A 39 8.83 4.85 -6.15
C SER A 39 7.99 5.88 -5.41
N PHE A 40 8.17 7.17 -5.74
CA PHE A 40 7.41 8.25 -5.13
C PHE A 40 5.91 8.13 -5.42
N LEU A 41 5.54 7.83 -6.67
CA LEU A 41 4.15 7.61 -7.07
C LEU A 41 3.52 6.42 -6.32
N PHE A 42 4.22 5.28 -6.26
CA PHE A 42 3.72 4.10 -5.56
C PHE A 42 3.60 4.34 -4.05
N ALA A 43 4.52 5.09 -3.45
CA ALA A 43 4.44 5.49 -2.05
C ALA A 43 3.18 6.33 -1.78
N LEU A 44 2.90 7.36 -2.59
CA LEU A 44 1.68 8.16 -2.47
C LEU A 44 0.41 7.32 -2.61
N LEU A 45 0.38 6.43 -3.60
CA LEU A 45 -0.76 5.52 -3.81
C LEU A 45 -0.98 4.60 -2.60
N LEU A 46 0.08 4.09 -1.98
CA LEU A 46 -0.01 3.25 -0.78
C LEU A 46 -0.50 4.05 0.43
N ILE A 47 -0.06 5.29 0.60
CA ILE A 47 -0.52 6.18 1.68
C ILE A 47 -2.03 6.42 1.56
N VAL A 48 -2.48 6.87 0.38
CA VAL A 48 -3.92 7.12 0.14
C VAL A 48 -4.73 5.84 0.35
N ARG A 49 -4.24 4.69 -0.13
CA ARG A 49 -4.92 3.41 0.07
C ARG A 49 -4.98 3.01 1.53
N THR A 50 -3.93 3.26 2.30
CA THR A 50 -3.83 2.94 3.74
C THR A 50 -4.92 3.67 4.53
N PHE A 51 -5.09 4.97 4.31
CA PHE A 51 -6.14 5.76 4.97
C PHE A 51 -7.54 5.35 4.54
N ASN A 52 -7.73 5.00 3.25
CA ASN A 52 -9.02 4.59 2.71
C ASN A 52 -9.35 3.11 2.94
N TYR A 53 -8.48 2.32 3.57
CA TYR A 53 -8.70 0.90 3.84
C TYR A 53 -9.43 0.71 5.17
N VAL A 54 -10.71 1.07 5.16
CA VAL A 54 -11.60 1.01 6.32
C VAL A 54 -12.62 -0.10 6.15
N CYS A 55 -12.96 -0.81 7.23
CA CYS A 55 -14.02 -1.81 7.20
C CYS A 55 -15.40 -1.14 7.02
N PRO A 56 -16.24 -1.58 6.08
CA PRO A 56 -17.57 -0.98 5.88
C PRO A 56 -18.53 -1.23 7.05
N ASN A 57 -18.32 -2.30 7.83
CA ASN A 57 -19.16 -2.66 8.96
C ASN A 57 -18.73 -1.92 10.25
N CYS A 58 -17.50 -2.14 10.72
CA CYS A 58 -17.02 -1.59 12.00
C CYS A 58 -16.27 -0.25 11.88
N LYS A 59 -16.08 0.28 10.66
CA LYS A 59 -15.37 1.54 10.38
C LYS A 59 -13.94 1.64 10.92
N ARG A 60 -13.32 0.52 11.30
CA ARG A 60 -11.92 0.49 11.74
C ARG A 60 -10.95 0.39 10.57
N SER A 61 -9.80 1.06 10.65
CA SER A 61 -8.72 1.01 9.65
C SER A 61 -8.02 -0.35 9.68
N GLN A 62 -7.95 -1.03 8.54
CA GLN A 62 -7.40 -2.38 8.43
C GLN A 62 -5.89 -2.44 8.21
N VAL A 63 -5.29 -1.28 7.93
CA VAL A 63 -3.85 -1.18 7.66
C VAL A 63 -3.14 -0.46 8.81
N MET A 64 -3.73 0.62 9.33
CA MET A 64 -3.15 1.40 10.44
C MET A 64 -3.96 1.14 11.72
N ARG A 65 -3.48 0.23 12.57
CA ARG A 65 -4.12 -0.11 13.85
C ARG A 65 -3.83 0.96 14.91
N SER A 66 -2.62 1.51 14.88
CA SER A 66 -2.19 2.70 15.64
C SER A 66 -1.04 3.38 14.89
N PHE A 67 -0.59 4.57 15.32
CA PHE A 67 0.54 5.28 14.71
C PHE A 67 1.84 4.45 14.62
N PHE A 68 2.00 3.46 15.49
CA PHE A 68 3.17 2.58 15.54
C PHE A 68 2.84 1.12 15.17
N SER A 69 1.60 0.81 14.83
CA SER A 69 1.15 -0.55 14.52
C SER A 69 0.50 -0.60 13.15
N TYR A 70 1.28 -1.08 12.19
CA TYR A 70 0.84 -1.31 10.81
C TYR A 70 0.65 -2.81 10.56
N ARG A 71 -0.37 -3.17 9.80
CA ARG A 71 -0.65 -4.54 9.40
C ARG A 71 -0.95 -4.61 7.91
N LEU A 72 -0.50 -5.67 7.26
CA LEU A 72 -0.90 -5.95 5.88
C LEU A 72 -2.41 -6.24 5.81
N PRO A 73 -3.12 -5.67 4.82
CA PRO A 73 -4.53 -5.95 4.65
C PRO A 73 -4.77 -7.42 4.31
N SER A 74 -5.88 -7.95 4.81
CA SER A 74 -6.39 -9.30 4.57
C SER A 74 -7.77 -9.26 3.91
N LYS A 75 -8.26 -10.44 3.51
CA LYS A 75 -9.62 -10.62 2.99
C LYS A 75 -10.69 -10.26 4.03
N ASN A 76 -10.49 -10.70 5.27
CA ASN A 76 -11.43 -10.46 6.37
C ASN A 76 -10.97 -9.30 7.26
N CYS A 77 -11.94 -8.63 7.89
CA CYS A 77 -11.70 -7.57 8.85
C CYS A 77 -11.03 -8.12 10.10
N TYR A 78 -9.91 -7.52 10.54
CA TYR A 78 -9.20 -7.98 11.73
C TYR A 78 -9.98 -7.73 13.03
N SER A 79 -10.94 -6.82 13.03
CA SER A 79 -11.67 -6.45 14.25
C SER A 79 -13.03 -7.12 14.38
N CYS A 80 -13.74 -7.36 13.28
CA CYS A 80 -15.09 -7.93 13.32
C CYS A 80 -15.28 -9.15 12.42
N GLY A 81 -14.23 -9.64 11.76
CA GLY A 81 -14.28 -10.82 10.89
C GLY A 81 -15.02 -10.63 9.56
N HIS A 82 -15.70 -9.50 9.36
CA HIS A 82 -16.47 -9.20 8.14
C HIS A 82 -15.61 -9.29 6.88
N ASP A 83 -16.12 -9.94 5.84
CA ASP A 83 -15.43 -10.03 4.55
C ASP A 83 -15.39 -8.64 3.89
N LEU A 84 -14.18 -8.11 3.71
CA LEU A 84 -13.96 -6.78 3.16
C LEU A 84 -14.16 -6.73 1.64
N GLU A 85 -14.31 -7.90 1.01
CA GLU A 85 -14.52 -8.06 -0.42
C GLU A 85 -15.95 -8.49 -0.77
N SER A 86 -16.77 -8.75 0.25
CA SER A 86 -18.21 -8.90 0.07
C SER A 86 -18.76 -7.55 -0.42
N LYS A 87 -19.09 -7.48 -1.72
CA LYS A 87 -19.86 -6.36 -2.27
C LYS A 87 -21.14 -6.25 -1.43
N LYS A 88 -21.45 -5.05 -0.94
CA LYS A 88 -22.84 -4.69 -0.66
C LYS A 88 -23.61 -5.01 -1.94
N HIS A 89 -24.44 -6.04 -1.87
CA HIS A 89 -25.39 -6.37 -2.92
C HIS A 89 -26.51 -5.32 -2.90
#